data_AF-A0A2V8PZJ9-F1
#
_entry.id   AF-A0A2V8PZJ9-F1
#
_cell.length_a   1.000
_cell.length_b   1.000
_cell.length_c   1.000
_cell.angle_alpha   90.00
_cell.angle_beta   90.00
_cell.angle_gamma   90.00
#
_symmetry.space_group_name_H-M   'P 1'
#
loop_
_entity.id
_entity.type
_entity.pdbx_description
1 polymer ?
#
loop_
_entity_poly.entity_id
_entity_poly.type
_entity_poly.pdbx_seq_one_letter_code
_entity_poly.pdbx_strand_id
1 'polypeptide(L)'
;MKPERWQQIKNLLQAALEREPAERPAFLDEACQDDKLLRQQVNSFIISHEQAGGFIEEPAFEVMAESLENKQTELVGQMLGHYRVLEQLGAGGMGEVYLAQDTRLGRKVALKMLPADLTAEDERVRR
;
A
#
# COMPACT_ATOMS: atom_id res chain seq x y z
N MET A 1 -11.24 -3.22 1.96
CA MET A 1 -11.67 -1.82 1.75
C MET A 1 -11.94 -1.64 0.26
N LYS A 2 -13.00 -0.92 -0.13
CA LYS A 2 -13.29 -0.68 -1.56
C LYS A 2 -12.25 0.29 -2.14
N PRO A 3 -11.74 0.06 -3.36
CA PRO A 3 -10.69 0.89 -3.97
C PRO A 3 -11.13 2.37 -4.09
N GLU A 4 -12.41 2.61 -4.36
CA GLU A 4 -13.01 3.95 -4.49
C GLU A 4 -12.88 4.79 -3.21
N ARG A 5 -13.04 4.14 -2.04
CA ARG A 5 -12.95 4.82 -0.73
C ARG A 5 -11.51 5.22 -0.41
N TRP A 6 -10.53 4.53 -0.99
CA TRP A 6 -9.11 4.80 -0.77
C TRP A 6 -8.63 6.00 -1.59
N GLN A 7 -9.10 6.10 -2.84
CA GLN A 7 -8.86 7.28 -3.68
C GLN A 7 -9.43 8.56 -3.05
N GLN A 8 -10.59 8.46 -2.42
CA GLN A 8 -11.21 9.58 -1.73
C GLN A 8 -10.38 10.04 -0.52
N ILE A 9 -9.82 9.11 0.26
CA ILE A 9 -8.93 9.42 1.38
C ILE A 9 -7.65 10.10 0.90
N LYS A 10 -7.08 9.62 -0.23
CA LYS A 10 -5.89 10.20 -0.86
C LYS A 10 -6.08 11.67 -1.19
N ASN A 11 -7.14 11.97 -1.93
CA ASN A 11 -7.41 13.31 -2.42
C ASN A 11 -7.66 14.29 -1.26
N LEU A 12 -8.37 13.83 -0.22
CA LEU A 12 -8.65 14.66 0.96
C LEU A 12 -7.39 14.93 1.79
N LEU A 13 -6.51 13.93 1.95
CA LEU A 13 -5.26 14.10 2.68
C LEU A 13 -4.33 15.09 1.98
N GLN A 14 -4.13 14.94 0.66
CA GLN A 14 -3.29 15.85 -0.13
C GLN A 14 -3.82 17.29 -0.06
N ALA A 15 -5.12 17.49 -0.30
CA ALA A 15 -5.74 18.81 -0.22
C ALA A 15 -5.70 19.43 1.19
N ALA A 16 -5.68 18.61 2.25
CA ALA A 16 -5.51 19.09 3.63
C ALA A 16 -4.05 19.47 3.93
N LEU A 17 -3.06 18.73 3.41
CA LEU A 17 -1.64 19.02 3.61
C LEU A 17 -1.19 20.31 2.90
N GLU A 18 -1.81 20.66 1.77
CA GLU A 18 -1.58 21.93 1.05
C GLU A 18 -2.10 23.18 1.82
N ARG A 19 -2.88 22.98 2.87
CA ARG A 19 -3.46 24.05 3.70
C ARG A 19 -2.71 24.23 5.01
N GLU A 20 -2.84 25.42 5.59
CA GLU A 20 -2.31 25.69 6.92
C GLU A 20 -2.96 24.78 7.98
N PRO A 21 -2.22 24.34 9.02
CA PRO A 21 -2.72 23.44 10.06
C PRO A 21 -4.03 23.93 10.72
N ALA A 22 -4.22 25.25 10.82
CA ALA A 22 -5.41 25.87 11.38
C ALA A 22 -6.66 25.72 10.50
N GLU A 23 -6.51 25.59 9.18
CA GLU A 23 -7.61 25.52 8.21
C GLU A 23 -8.05 24.08 7.91
N ARG A 24 -7.19 23.09 8.18
CA ARG A 24 -7.47 21.66 7.93
C ARG A 24 -8.74 21.14 8.61
N PRO A 25 -9.04 21.48 9.88
CA PRO A 25 -10.25 20.98 10.54
C PRO A 25 -11.53 21.48 9.85
N ALA A 26 -11.56 22.75 9.47
CA ALA A 26 -12.69 23.35 8.77
C ALA A 26 -12.89 22.74 7.37
N PHE A 27 -11.79 22.52 6.64
CA PHE A 27 -11.81 21.83 5.36
C PHE A 27 -12.33 20.39 5.46
N LEU A 28 -11.88 19.62 6.46
CA LEU A 28 -12.36 18.25 6.67
C LEU A 28 -13.82 18.20 7.12
N ASP A 29 -14.30 19.21 7.87
CA ASP A 29 -15.72 19.33 8.21
C ASP A 29 -16.58 19.59 6.98
N GLU A 30 -16.12 20.43 6.05
CA GLU A 30 -16.82 20.71 4.79
C GLU A 30 -16.76 19.51 3.81
N ALA A 31 -15.60 18.88 3.67
CA ALA A 31 -15.38 17.82 2.68
C ALA A 31 -15.91 16.44 3.12
N CYS A 32 -16.07 16.20 4.43
CA CYS A 32 -16.56 14.93 4.97
C CYS A 32 -17.98 15.02 5.56
N GLN A 33 -18.79 16.02 5.20
CA GLN A 33 -20.12 16.31 5.76
C GLN A 33 -21.00 15.07 6.05
N ASP A 34 -20.98 14.07 5.18
CA ASP A 34 -21.76 12.83 5.32
C ASP A 34 -21.00 11.62 5.93
N ASP A 35 -19.66 11.67 6.03
CA ASP A 35 -18.85 10.52 6.44
C ASP A 35 -17.89 10.87 7.59
N LYS A 36 -18.43 10.80 8.81
CA LYS A 36 -17.66 11.03 10.04
C LYS A 36 -16.52 10.03 10.23
N LEU A 37 -16.67 8.80 9.73
CA LEU A 37 -15.61 7.78 9.79
C LEU A 37 -14.46 8.14 8.86
N LEU A 38 -14.77 8.66 7.66
CA LEU A 38 -13.79 9.16 6.71
C LEU A 38 -12.98 10.32 7.31
N ARG A 39 -13.67 11.27 7.96
CA ARG A 39 -13.02 12.37 8.69
C ARG A 39 -12.04 11.86 9.74
N GLN A 40 -12.48 10.91 10.58
CA GLN A 40 -11.62 10.35 11.64
C GLN A 40 -10.40 9.61 11.08
N GLN A 41 -10.57 8.93 9.95
CA GLN A 41 -9.47 8.27 9.24
C GLN A 41 -8.45 9.29 8.74
N VAL A 42 -8.88 10.30 7.98
CA VAL A 42 -8.00 11.36 7.45
C VAL A 42 -7.30 12.13 8.57
N ASN A 43 -8.01 12.47 9.64
CA ASN A 43 -7.44 13.17 10.79
C ASN A 43 -6.37 12.33 11.52
N SER A 44 -6.57 11.01 11.64
CA SER A 44 -5.56 10.12 12.22
C SER A 44 -4.27 10.07 11.37
N PHE A 45 -4.40 10.17 10.05
CA PHE A 45 -3.25 10.25 9.16
C PHE A 45 -2.50 11.57 9.31
N ILE A 46 -3.21 12.71 9.39
CA ILE A 46 -2.58 14.03 9.60
C ILE A 46 -1.82 14.06 10.92
N ILE A 47 -2.44 13.61 12.02
CA ILE A 47 -1.78 13.56 13.34
C ILE A 47 -0.53 12.70 13.31
N SER A 48 -0.59 11.53 12.67
CA SER A 48 0.57 10.64 12.54
C SER A 48 1.69 11.27 11.72
N HIS A 49 1.36 12.05 10.67
CA HIS A 49 2.31 12.79 9.86
C HIS A 49 2.96 13.94 10.62
N GLU A 50 2.21 14.66 11.46
CA GLU A 50 2.72 15.76 12.29
C GLU A 50 3.57 15.28 13.47
N GLN A 51 3.25 14.12 14.04
CA GLN A 51 4.06 13.51 15.12
C GLN A 51 5.34 12.85 14.60
N ALA A 52 5.42 12.52 13.32
CA ALA A 52 6.60 11.98 12.67
C ALA A 52 7.54 13.09 12.17
N GLY A 53 7.81 14.09 13.02
CA GLY A 53 8.65 15.27 12.73
C GLY A 53 10.14 14.99 12.48
N GLY A 54 10.50 13.95 11.72
CA GLY A 54 11.87 13.76 11.23
C GLY A 54 12.34 12.33 10.96
N PHE A 55 11.49 11.36 10.57
CA PHE A 55 12.05 10.02 10.25
C PHE A 55 11.38 9.18 9.15
N ILE A 56 10.49 9.71 8.32
CA ILE A 56 10.18 9.08 7.02
C ILE A 56 9.91 10.21 6.03
N GLU A 57 10.97 10.72 5.39
CA GLU A 57 10.93 11.92 4.53
C GLU A 57 10.24 11.74 3.17
N GLU A 58 9.59 10.60 2.94
CA GLU A 58 8.65 10.45 1.83
C GLU A 58 7.38 9.78 2.33
N PRO A 59 6.19 10.39 2.16
CA PRO A 59 4.96 9.73 2.53
C PRO A 59 4.87 8.45 1.69
N ALA A 60 4.93 7.30 2.36
CA ALA A 60 4.80 5.93 1.81
C ALA A 60 3.54 5.68 0.95
N PHE A 61 2.75 6.73 0.76
CA PHE A 61 1.47 6.80 0.09
C PHE A 61 1.55 7.31 -1.35
N GLU A 62 2.55 8.12 -1.71
CA GLU A 62 2.84 8.42 -3.12
C GLU A 62 3.37 7.17 -3.83
N VAL A 63 4.25 6.43 -3.15
CA VAL A 63 4.78 5.12 -3.60
C VAL A 63 3.68 4.04 -3.75
N MET A 64 2.57 4.14 -3.00
CA MET A 64 1.47 3.18 -3.09
C MET A 64 0.55 3.39 -4.29
N ALA A 65 0.24 4.62 -4.69
CA ALA A 65 -0.77 4.84 -5.73
C ALA A 65 -0.27 4.51 -7.14
N GLU A 66 1.00 4.76 -7.44
CA GLU A 66 1.58 4.41 -8.74
C GLU A 66 1.77 2.89 -8.92
N SER A 67 1.84 2.13 -7.81
CA SER A 67 2.01 0.68 -7.82
C SER A 67 0.69 -0.11 -7.81
N LEU A 68 -0.44 0.51 -7.48
CA LEU A 68 -1.72 -0.18 -7.29
C LEU A 68 -2.53 -0.38 -8.57
N GLU A 69 -2.29 0.41 -9.62
CA GLU A 69 -3.12 0.30 -10.84
C GLU A 69 -2.45 -0.49 -11.98
N ASN A 70 -1.12 -0.70 -11.99
CA ASN A 70 -0.45 -1.31 -13.15
C ASN A 70 0.35 -2.60 -12.93
N LYS A 71 0.51 -3.12 -11.70
CA LYS A 71 1.30 -4.36 -11.44
C LYS A 71 0.50 -5.57 -10.98
N GLN A 72 -0.75 -5.36 -10.54
CA GLN A 72 -1.51 -6.35 -9.79
C GLN A 72 -1.94 -7.58 -10.61
N THR A 73 -1.77 -7.55 -11.94
CA THR A 73 -2.17 -8.64 -12.85
C THR A 73 -1.00 -9.26 -13.62
N GLU A 74 0.22 -8.71 -13.56
CA GLU A 74 1.29 -9.19 -14.43
C GLU A 74 1.80 -10.59 -14.04
N LEU A 75 1.93 -10.90 -12.74
CA LEU A 75 2.62 -12.12 -12.29
C LEU A 75 1.77 -13.40 -12.39
N VAL A 76 0.44 -13.31 -12.34
CA VAL A 76 -0.43 -14.49 -12.39
C VAL A 76 -0.30 -15.17 -13.75
N GLY A 77 0.00 -16.47 -13.75
CA GLY A 77 0.26 -17.25 -14.96
C GLY A 77 1.74 -17.26 -15.38
N GLN A 78 2.59 -16.41 -14.82
CA GLN A 78 4.02 -16.42 -15.09
C GLN A 78 4.76 -17.56 -14.37
N MET A 79 5.94 -17.88 -14.89
CA MET A 79 6.90 -18.81 -14.29
C MET A 79 8.02 -18.02 -13.59
N LEU A 80 8.15 -18.19 -12.28
CA LEU A 80 9.27 -17.68 -11.48
C LEU A 80 10.19 -18.85 -11.14
N GLY A 81 11.21 -19.07 -11.95
CA GLY A 81 12.03 -20.28 -11.88
C GLY A 81 11.18 -21.53 -12.13
N HIS A 82 11.09 -22.43 -11.15
CA HIS A 82 10.23 -23.62 -11.21
C HIS A 82 8.87 -23.45 -10.51
N TYR A 83 8.51 -22.23 -10.13
CA TYR A 83 7.20 -21.92 -9.55
C TYR A 83 6.29 -21.31 -10.59
N ARG A 84 5.11 -21.90 -10.80
CA ARG A 84 4.04 -21.28 -11.61
C ARG A 84 3.11 -20.50 -10.70
N VAL A 85 3.01 -19.20 -10.89
CA VAL A 85 2.10 -18.34 -10.12
C VAL A 85 0.66 -18.61 -10.57
N LEU A 86 -0.23 -18.94 -9.63
CA LEU A 86 -1.62 -19.32 -9.90
C LEU A 86 -2.61 -18.19 -9.61
N GLU A 87 -2.47 -17.52 -8.47
CA GLU A 87 -3.36 -16.43 -8.04
C GLU A 87 -2.69 -15.61 -6.93
N GLN A 88 -3.17 -14.39 -6.71
CA GLN A 88 -2.76 -13.58 -5.56
C GLN A 88 -3.56 -13.97 -4.32
N LEU A 89 -2.88 -14.21 -3.22
CA LEU A 89 -3.49 -14.52 -1.92
C LEU A 89 -3.72 -13.27 -1.06
N GLY A 90 -2.86 -12.25 -1.21
CA GLY A 90 -3.04 -10.99 -0.50
C GLY A 90 -1.89 -10.00 -0.72
N ALA A 91 -2.12 -8.74 -0.34
CA ALA A 91 -1.15 -7.66 -0.41
C ALA A 91 -1.22 -6.79 0.85
N GLY A 92 -0.07 -6.27 1.28
CA GLY A 92 0.02 -5.35 2.41
C GLY A 92 1.40 -4.70 2.51
N GLY A 93 1.65 -3.95 3.59
CA GLY A 93 2.89 -3.18 3.75
C GLY A 93 4.20 -3.99 3.78
N MET A 94 4.13 -5.32 3.95
CA MET A 94 5.29 -6.21 3.92
C MET A 94 5.43 -6.95 2.58
N GLY A 95 4.72 -6.52 1.54
CA GLY A 95 4.76 -7.11 0.21
C GLY A 95 3.51 -7.90 -0.17
N GLU A 96 3.62 -8.61 -1.29
CA GLU A 96 2.53 -9.36 -1.92
C GLU A 96 2.73 -10.86 -1.74
N VAL A 97 1.65 -11.60 -1.53
CA VAL A 97 1.68 -13.06 -1.37
C VAL A 97 0.87 -13.69 -2.49
N TYR A 98 1.48 -14.65 -3.19
CA TYR A 98 0.86 -15.39 -4.27
C TYR A 98 0.83 -16.89 -3.97
N LEU A 99 -0.23 -17.55 -4.44
CA LEU A 99 -0.26 -18.99 -4.53
C LEU A 99 0.50 -19.40 -5.79
N ALA A 100 1.44 -20.34 -5.65
CA ALA A 100 2.16 -20.90 -6.78
C ALA A 100 2.20 -22.43 -6.70
N GLN A 101 2.35 -23.06 -7.86
CA GLN A 101 2.64 -24.48 -8.00
C GLN A 101 4.16 -24.66 -8.14
N ASP A 102 4.78 -25.36 -7.20
CA ASP A 102 6.14 -25.88 -7.36
C ASP A 102 6.09 -27.03 -8.38
N THR A 103 6.67 -26.83 -9.58
CA THR A 103 6.62 -27.84 -10.64
C THR A 103 7.63 -28.98 -10.43
N ARG A 104 8.60 -28.82 -9.53
CA ARG A 104 9.56 -29.88 -9.17
C ARG A 104 8.99 -30.81 -8.12
N LEU A 105 8.35 -30.25 -7.10
CA LEU A 105 7.80 -31.01 -5.98
C LEU A 105 6.31 -31.33 -6.14
N GLY A 106 5.64 -30.77 -7.14
CA GLY A 106 4.23 -31.05 -7.42
C GLY A 106 3.27 -30.53 -6.35
N ARG A 107 3.67 -29.56 -5.52
CA ARG A 107 2.86 -29.02 -4.43
C ARG A 107 2.58 -27.52 -4.59
N LYS A 108 1.48 -27.07 -3.97
CA LYS A 108 1.16 -25.65 -3.84
C LYS A 108 1.99 -25.02 -2.73
N VAL A 109 2.49 -23.81 -2.98
CA VAL A 109 3.30 -23.01 -2.04
C VAL A 109 2.83 -21.56 -2.07
N ALA A 110 3.14 -20.81 -1.01
CA ALA A 110 2.98 -19.36 -0.99
C ALA A 110 4.31 -18.69 -1.33
N LEU A 111 4.32 -17.79 -2.32
CA LEU A 111 5.46 -16.93 -2.65
C LEU A 111 5.21 -15.54 -2.10
N LYS A 112 6.13 -15.01 -1.30
CA LYS A 112 6.07 -13.65 -0.80
C LYS A 112 7.05 -12.77 -1.56
N MET A 113 6.52 -11.83 -2.32
CA MET A 113 7.28 -10.82 -3.06
C MET A 113 7.51 -9.64 -2.13
N LEU A 114 8.78 -9.29 -1.92
CA LEU A 114 9.15 -8.15 -1.09
C LEU A 114 9.19 -6.87 -1.98
N PRO A 115 8.77 -5.71 -1.45
CA PRO A 115 8.95 -4.42 -2.11
C PRO A 115 10.41 -4.19 -2.49
N ALA A 116 10.66 -3.59 -3.66
CA ALA A 116 12.01 -3.34 -4.16
C ALA A 116 12.87 -2.53 -3.18
N ASP A 117 12.26 -1.59 -2.46
CA ASP A 117 12.90 -0.76 -1.43
C ASP A 117 13.41 -1.58 -0.23
N LEU A 118 12.81 -2.75 0.04
CA LEU A 118 13.27 -3.69 1.07
C LEU A 118 14.31 -4.69 0.57
N THR A 119 14.66 -4.65 -0.72
CA THR A 119 15.63 -5.56 -1.35
C THR A 119 16.98 -4.91 -1.63
N ALA A 120 17.19 -3.66 -1.20
CA ALA A 120 18.48 -2.96 -1.30
C ALA A 120 19.60 -3.53 -0.39
N GLU A 121 19.30 -4.53 0.44
CA GLU A 121 20.31 -5.38 1.09
C GLU A 121 20.31 -6.77 0.44
N ASP A 122 21.14 -6.88 -0.61
CA ASP A 122 21.55 -8.10 -1.27
C ASP A 122 22.32 -9.01 -0.29
N GLU A 123 21.65 -9.66 0.69
CA GLU A 123 22.23 -10.81 1.42
C GLU A 123 21.29 -11.58 2.37
N ARG A 124 19.99 -11.73 2.07
CA ARG A 124 19.10 -12.55 2.93
C ARG A 124 18.33 -13.62 2.19
N VAL A 125 19.06 -14.46 1.44
CA VAL A 125 18.62 -15.83 1.13
C VAL A 125 19.73 -16.83 1.48
N ARG A 126 19.81 -17.22 2.75
CA ARG A 126 20.47 -18.49 3.16
C ARG A 126 19.78 -19.10 4.38
N ARG A 127 18.89 -20.05 4.11
CA ARG A 127 18.89 -21.46 4.57
C ARG A 127 17.50 -22.05 4.53
#